data_AF-A0A183FEJ4-F1
#
_entry.id   AF-A0A183FEJ4-F1
#
_cell.length_a   1.000
_cell.length_b   1.000
_cell.length_c   1.000
_cell.angle_alpha   90.00
_cell.angle_beta   90.00
_cell.angle_gamma   90.00
#
_symmetry.space_group_name_H-M   'P 1'
#
loop_
_entity.id
_entity.type
_entity.pdbx_description
1 polymer ?
#
loop_
_entity_poly.entity_id
_entity_poly.type
_entity_poly.pdbx_seq_one_letter_code
_entity_poly.pdbx_strand_id
1 'polypeptide(L)' 'MIKDVQQSQRHGRCSRVSWNQKEILVKLVFVDGRITHEAAQVAGVIENTARSIINSYKREGEIQSPPVITPPDKT' A
#
# COMPACT_ATOMS: atom_id res chain seq x y z
N MET A 1 -21.01 -28.52 -26.59
CA MET A 1 -20.13 -28.94 -25.49
C MET A 1 -19.18 -27.79 -25.20
N ILE A 2 -19.38 -27.13 -24.06
CA ILE A 2 -18.73 -25.88 -23.69
C ILE A 2 -17.35 -26.21 -23.12
N LYS A 3 -16.33 -25.51 -23.61
CA LYS A 3 -14.92 -25.68 -23.24
C LYS A 3 -14.76 -25.55 -21.72
N ASP A 4 -14.23 -26.59 -21.09
CA ASP A 4 -13.69 -26.55 -19.74
C ASP A 4 -12.61 -25.47 -19.66
N VAL A 5 -13.03 -24.28 -19.27
CA VAL A 5 -12.18 -23.24 -18.72
C VAL A 5 -11.57 -23.87 -17.48
N GLN A 6 -10.33 -24.38 -17.62
CA GLN A 6 -9.45 -24.62 -16.49
C GLN A 6 -9.31 -23.29 -15.75
N GLN A 7 -10.22 -23.05 -14.81
CA GLN A 7 -10.12 -22.00 -13.82
C GLN A 7 -8.88 -22.34 -13.02
N SER A 8 -7.77 -21.73 -13.44
CA SER A 8 -6.52 -21.65 -12.71
C SER A 8 -6.88 -21.34 -11.27
N GLN A 9 -6.77 -22.35 -10.40
CA GLN A 9 -6.76 -22.15 -8.98
C GLN A 9 -5.48 -21.39 -8.66
N ARG A 10 -5.49 -20.08 -8.91
CA ARG A 10 -4.62 -19.15 -8.22
C ARG A 10 -5.15 -19.09 -6.79
N HIS A 11 -4.89 -20.16 -6.04
CA HIS A 11 -4.82 -20.12 -4.59
C HIS A 11 -3.71 -19.12 -4.28
N GLY A 12 -4.07 -17.83 -4.36
CA GLY A 12 -3.22 -16.73 -4.01
C GLY A 12 -2.88 -16.95 -2.56
N ARG A 13 -1.64 -17.35 -2.30
CA ARG A 13 -1.00 -17.09 -1.02
C ARG A 13 -0.93 -15.57 -0.92
N CYS A 14 -2.04 -14.94 -0.56
CA CYS A 14 -2.03 -13.64 0.05
C CYS A 14 -1.36 -13.90 1.39
N SER A 15 -0.02 -13.90 1.40
CA SER A 15 0.77 -13.87 2.61
C SER A 15 0.23 -12.67 3.38
N ARG A 16 -0.64 -12.93 4.35
CA ARG A 16 -1.19 -11.89 5.22
C ARG A 16 0.01 -11.28 5.93
N VAL A 17 0.51 -10.17 5.40
CA VAL A 17 1.55 -9.38 6.05
C VAL A 17 1.00 -9.06 7.42
N SER A 18 1.69 -9.50 8.46
CA SER A 18 1.25 -9.26 9.83
C SER A 18 1.20 -7.77 10.10
N TRP A 19 0.35 -7.36 11.05
CA TRP A 19 0.28 -5.95 11.45
C TRP A 19 1.65 -5.39 11.84
N ASN A 20 2.44 -6.18 12.60
CA ASN A 20 3.78 -5.80 13.01
C ASN A 20 4.71 -5.55 11.81
N GLN A 21 4.71 -6.44 10.81
CA GLN A 21 5.50 -6.25 9.60
C GLN A 21 5.06 -5.00 8.81
N LYS A 22 3.76 -4.74 8.76
CA LYS A 22 3.20 -3.55 8.11
C LYS A 22 3.64 -2.28 8.84
N GLU A 23 3.60 -2.27 10.16
CA GLU A 23 4.01 -1.13 10.98
C GLU A 23 5.52 -0.84 10.84
N ILE A 24 6.36 -1.88 10.90
CA ILE A 24 7.80 -1.76 10.69
C ILE A 24 8.09 -1.18 9.31
N LEU A 25 7.45 -1.72 8.26
CA LEU A 25 7.61 -1.25 6.89
C LEU A 25 7.25 0.24 6.74
N VAL A 26 6.12 0.67 7.32
CA VAL A 26 5.66 2.06 7.25
C VAL A 26 6.61 2.99 7.99
N LYS A 27 7.07 2.64 9.19
CA LYS A 27 8.04 3.46 9.95
C LYS A 27 9.35 3.61 9.19
N LEU A 28 9.90 2.53 8.64
CA LEU A 28 11.15 2.59 7.88
C LEU A 28 11.05 3.51 6.65
N VAL A 29 9.92 3.52 5.96
CA VAL A 29 9.76 4.33 4.74
C VAL A 29 9.40 5.78 5.05
N PHE A 30 8.47 6.03 5.97
CA PHE A 30 7.94 7.38 6.21
C PHE A 30 8.64 8.14 7.34
N VAL A 31 9.24 7.44 8.31
CA VAL A 31 9.97 8.06 9.44
C VAL A 31 11.47 8.06 9.16
N ASP A 32 12.04 6.89 8.84
CA ASP A 32 13.48 6.75 8.62
C ASP A 32 13.91 7.13 7.19
N GLY A 33 12.97 7.38 6.28
CA GLY A 33 13.23 7.79 4.91
C GLY A 33 13.88 6.71 4.03
N ARG A 34 13.81 5.43 4.43
CA ARG A 34 14.40 4.34 3.64
C ARG A 34 13.63 4.09 2.35
N ILE A 35 14.36 3.63 1.34
CA ILE A 35 13.76 3.16 0.10
C ILE A 35 12.95 1.87 0.35
N THR A 36 11.82 1.72 -0.34
CA THR A 36 10.87 0.61 -0.14
C THR A 36 11.53 -0.78 -0.24
N HIS A 37 12.54 -0.92 -1.10
CA HIS A 37 13.28 -2.18 -1.27
C HIS A 37 14.06 -2.58 -0.01
N GLU A 38 14.77 -1.64 0.62
CA GLU A 38 15.48 -1.90 1.88
C GLU A 38 14.51 -2.15 3.03
N ALA A 39 13.46 -1.34 3.13
CA ALA A 39 12.46 -1.48 4.17
C ALA A 39 11.71 -2.82 4.09
N ALA A 40 11.45 -3.31 2.87
CA ALA A 40 10.84 -4.61 2.64
C ALA A 40 11.72 -5.76 3.14
N GLN A 41 13.03 -5.70 2.90
CA GLN A 41 13.97 -6.71 3.41
C GLN A 41 14.01 -6.73 4.94
N VAL A 42 14.07 -5.56 5.58
CA VAL A 42 14.09 -5.44 7.04
C VAL A 42 12.77 -5.93 7.66
N ALA A 43 11.63 -5.58 7.05
CA ALA A 43 10.31 -6.01 7.52
C ALA A 43 9.98 -7.48 7.17
N GLY A 44 10.82 -8.17 6.39
CA GLY A 44 10.55 -9.52 5.91
C GLY A 44 9.29 -9.59 5.02
N VAL A 45 9.04 -8.54 4.23
CA VAL A 45 7.89 -8.42 3.33
C VAL A 45 8.37 -8.51 1.88
N ILE A 46 7.61 -9.20 1.03
CA ILE A 46 7.89 -9.25 -0.40
C ILE A 46 7.80 -7.83 -0.97
N GLU A 47 8.81 -7.41 -1.73
CA GLU A 47 8.92 -6.04 -2.23
C GLU A 47 7.67 -5.55 -2.99
N ASN A 48 7.07 -6.40 -3.84
CA ASN A 48 5.84 -6.04 -4.56
C ASN A 48 4.67 -5.75 -3.60
N THR A 49 4.54 -6.52 -2.53
CA THR A 49 3.54 -6.30 -1.49
C THR A 49 3.87 -5.03 -0.70
N ALA A 50 5.13 -4.82 -0.35
CA ALA A 50 5.57 -3.60 0.34
C ALA A 50 5.28 -2.34 -0.48
N ARG A 51 5.55 -2.36 -1.79
CA ARG A 51 5.25 -1.27 -2.72
C ARG A 51 3.74 -0.99 -2.79
N SER A 52 2.93 -2.03 -2.87
CA SER A 52 1.46 -1.88 -2.83
C SER A 52 0.99 -1.24 -1.52
N ILE A 53 1.53 -1.67 -0.38
CA ILE A 53 1.19 -1.13 0.94
C ILE A 53 1.56 0.36 1.02
N ILE A 54 2.81 0.71 0.73
CA ILE A 54 3.28 2.10 0.81
C ILE A 54 2.48 3.02 -0.12
N ASN A 55 2.15 2.57 -1.34
CA ASN A 55 1.34 3.35 -2.26
C ASN A 55 -0.09 3.58 -1.73
N SER A 56 -0.68 2.59 -1.05
CA SER A 56 -1.98 2.78 -0.37
C SER A 56 -1.88 3.85 0.72
N TYR A 57 -0.84 3.84 1.55
CA TYR A 57 -0.64 4.87 2.58
C TYR A 57 -0.42 6.27 1.98
N LYS A 58 0.35 6.37 0.89
CA LYS A 58 0.55 7.65 0.19
C LYS A 58 -0.78 8.22 -0.33
N ARG A 59 -1.62 7.37 -0.92
CA ARG A 59 -2.95 7.77 -1.40
C ARG A 59 -3.90 8.17 -0.28
N GLU A 60 -3.89 7.43 0.82
CA GLU A 60 -4.70 7.78 2.00
C GLU A 60 -4.25 9.12 2.61
N GLY A 61 -2.95 9.43 2.60
CA GLY A 61 -2.41 10.73 3.01
C GLY A 61 -2.69 11.86 2.01
N GLU A 62 -2.79 11.56 0.71
CA GLU A 62 -3.05 12.54 -0.36
C GLU A 62 -4.53 12.97 -0.43
N ILE A 63 -5.47 12.13 0.03
CA ILE A 63 -6.91 12.42 0.01
C ILE A 63 -7.36 13.30 1.20
N GLN A 64 -6.45 13.63 2.13
CA GLN A 64 -6.76 14.47 3.28
C GLN A 64 -6.35 15.95 3.10
N SER A 65 -6.30 16.47 1.87
CA SER A 65 -6.50 17.91 1.69
C SER A 65 -8.00 18.18 1.81
N PRO A 66 -8.49 18.90 2.84
CA PRO A 66 -9.87 19.36 2.82
C PRO A 66 -10.11 20.16 1.53
N PRO A 67 -11.30 20.09 0.91
CA PRO A 67 -11.61 20.96 -0.21
C PRO A 67 -11.32 22.39 0.23
N VAL A 68 -10.48 23.10 -0.55
CA VAL A 68 -10.29 24.54 -0.39
C VAL A 68 -11.67 25.16 -0.53
N ILE A 69 -12.30 25.47 0.60
CA ILE A 69 -13.48 26.31 0.65
C ILE A 69 -12.96 27.70 0.33
N THR A 70 -12.86 28.04 -0.95
CA THR A 70 -12.72 29.42 -1.37
C THR A 70 -13.91 30.18 -0.76
N PRO A 71 -13.71 31.19 0.11
CA PRO A 71 -14.83 31.99 0.56
C PRO A 71 -15.49 32.62 -0.67
N PRO A 72 -16.83 32.72 -0.73
CA PRO A 72 -17.48 33.46 -1.81
C PRO A 72 -16.93 34.87 -1.77
N ASP A 73 -16.39 35.29 -2.91
CA ASP A 73 -15.92 36.65 -3.13
C ASP A 73 -17.04 37.61 -2.71
N LYS A 74 -16.78 38.36 -1.64
CA LYS A 74 -17.67 39.41 -1.19
C LYS A 74 -17.15 40.68 -1.84
N THR A 75 -17.72 41.08 -2.98
CA THR A 75 -18.56 42.28 -3.17
C THR A 75 -18.89 42.44 -4.65
#